data_AF-A0A0E3JLJ6-F1
#
_entry.id   AF-A0A0E3JLJ6-F1
#
_cell.length_a   1.000
_cell.length_b   1.000
_cell.length_c   1.000
_cell.angle_alpha   90.00
_cell.angle_beta   90.00
_cell.angle_gamma   90.00
#
_symmetry.space_group_name_H-M   'P 1'
#
loop_
_entity.id
_entity.type
_entity.pdbx_description
1 polymer ?
#
loop_
_entity_poly.entity_id
_entity_poly.type
_entity_poly.pdbx_seq_one_letter_code
_entity_poly.pdbx_strand_id
1 'polypeptide(L)'
;EGGKSSGEKTKRTHSSSTVDTGHFPPGTFLNGTNVDSLGAAKQGMALSRLLLLCSLVASEVWDAETKPIEFVCNKGARRTMNIVAEMRSALSGCNSSTTLSTPVQLPCTGLHVASWENKSHQEKRGDIVASLRLLIEGVKVVRASSQPGCVSSLLQRLENNINNYQLIFTHLQLS
;
A
#
# COMPACT_ATOMS: atom_id res chain seq x y z
N GLU A 1 -37.76 -4.07 -47.10
CA GLU A 1 -38.96 -3.57 -46.40
C GLU A 1 -38.62 -3.31 -44.94
N GLY A 2 -39.17 -2.22 -44.38
CA GLY A 2 -39.54 -2.08 -42.97
C GLY A 2 -38.42 -1.94 -41.93
N GLY A 3 -38.28 -0.75 -41.34
CA GLY A 3 -37.49 -0.57 -40.13
C GLY A 3 -37.31 0.88 -39.67
N LYS A 4 -38.41 1.61 -39.50
CA LYS A 4 -38.49 2.94 -38.89
C LYS A 4 -38.06 2.87 -37.42
N SER A 5 -37.25 3.79 -36.93
CA SER A 5 -37.42 4.30 -35.56
C SER A 5 -37.01 5.77 -35.46
N SER A 6 -38.04 6.59 -35.34
CA SER A 6 -38.02 8.00 -34.98
C SER A 6 -37.77 8.14 -33.49
N GLY A 7 -36.98 9.14 -33.09
CA GLY A 7 -36.68 9.41 -31.69
C GLY A 7 -36.24 10.86 -31.46
N GLU A 8 -37.09 11.81 -31.83
CA GLU A 8 -36.99 13.21 -31.44
C GLU A 8 -37.40 13.37 -29.97
N LYS A 9 -36.54 13.98 -29.14
CA LYS A 9 -37.00 14.69 -27.94
C LYS A 9 -36.09 15.85 -27.56
N THR A 10 -36.45 17.00 -28.13
CA THR A 10 -36.18 18.33 -27.60
C THR A 10 -36.66 18.45 -26.16
N LYS A 11 -35.81 18.96 -25.25
CA LYS A 11 -36.31 19.80 -24.15
C LYS A 11 -35.33 20.92 -23.83
N ARG A 12 -35.86 22.13 -24.04
CA ARG A 12 -35.30 23.46 -23.82
C ARG A 12 -35.05 23.77 -22.34
N THR A 13 -34.11 24.70 -22.17
CA THR A 13 -34.07 25.83 -21.22
C THR A 13 -34.13 25.52 -19.73
N HIS A 14 -32.98 25.68 -19.07
CA HIS A 14 -32.94 26.18 -17.71
C HIS A 14 -32.64 27.68 -17.74
N SER A 15 -33.57 28.43 -17.16
CA SER A 15 -33.55 29.89 -17.01
C SER A 15 -32.30 30.37 -16.29
N SER A 16 -31.69 31.40 -16.87
CA SER A 16 -30.78 32.32 -16.22
C SER A 16 -31.55 33.16 -15.20
N SER A 17 -31.07 33.20 -13.96
CA SER A 17 -31.56 34.13 -12.94
C SER A 17 -30.37 34.83 -12.27
N THR A 18 -30.13 36.06 -12.76
CA THR A 18 -29.79 37.27 -12.00
C THR A 18 -28.73 37.18 -10.90
N VAL A 19 -27.52 37.62 -11.25
CA VAL A 19 -26.50 38.11 -10.32
C VAL A 19 -26.94 39.50 -9.84
N ASP A 20 -27.26 39.62 -8.56
CA ASP A 20 -27.56 40.90 -7.93
C ASP A 20 -26.25 41.51 -7.39
N THR A 21 -25.77 42.55 -8.08
CA THR A 21 -24.60 43.35 -7.71
C THR A 21 -24.97 44.33 -6.60
N GLY A 22 -24.81 43.90 -5.35
CA GLY A 22 -24.88 44.78 -4.17
C GLY A 22 -23.57 45.57 -3.99
N HIS A 23 -23.67 46.88 -4.17
CA HIS A 23 -22.63 47.87 -3.90
C HIS A 23 -22.39 48.01 -2.38
N PHE A 24 -21.16 47.82 -1.90
CA PHE A 24 -20.77 48.05 -0.50
C PHE A 24 -19.91 49.33 -0.37
N PRO A 25 -20.19 50.23 0.59
CA PRO A 25 -19.31 51.36 0.89
C PRO A 25 -18.12 50.92 1.78
N PRO A 26 -16.97 51.61 1.71
CA PRO A 26 -15.78 51.19 2.44
C PRO A 26 -15.69 51.81 3.85
N GLY A 27 -15.24 50.97 4.79
CA GLY A 27 -14.45 51.39 5.94
C GLY A 27 -15.18 51.47 7.28
N THR A 28 -14.87 50.54 8.19
CA THR A 28 -14.16 50.87 9.44
C THR A 28 -13.64 49.59 10.09
N PHE A 29 -12.34 49.56 10.37
CA PHE A 29 -11.67 48.57 11.19
C PHE A 29 -12.09 48.74 12.64
N LEU A 30 -12.51 47.66 13.31
CA LEU A 30 -12.21 47.45 14.72
C LEU A 30 -11.92 45.97 15.00
N ASN A 31 -10.72 45.80 15.53
CA ASN A 31 -10.10 44.64 16.12
C ASN A 31 -11.05 43.86 17.04
N GLY A 32 -11.21 42.56 16.78
CA GLY A 32 -11.99 41.65 17.61
C GLY A 32 -11.56 40.22 17.33
N THR A 33 -10.70 39.69 18.19
CA THR A 33 -10.28 38.29 18.21
C THR A 33 -11.50 37.38 18.40
N ASN A 34 -11.99 36.77 17.33
CA ASN A 34 -12.79 35.56 17.42
C ASN A 34 -11.93 34.41 16.89
N VAL A 35 -11.36 33.68 17.84
CA VAL A 35 -10.71 32.40 17.58
C VAL A 35 -11.85 31.43 17.31
N ASP A 36 -11.99 30.99 16.06
CA ASP A 36 -12.95 29.96 15.67
C ASP A 36 -12.65 28.62 16.38
N SER A 37 -13.05 28.50 17.65
CA SER A 37 -13.01 27.26 18.44
C SER A 37 -14.13 26.27 18.08
N LEU A 38 -14.75 26.41 16.91
CA LEU A 38 -15.79 25.48 16.44
C LEU A 38 -15.23 24.31 15.60
N GLY A 39 -13.97 24.39 15.14
CA GLY A 39 -13.31 23.31 14.38
C GLY A 39 -12.69 22.21 15.26
N ALA A 40 -12.21 22.55 16.46
CA ALA A 40 -11.47 21.62 17.32
C ALA A 40 -12.35 20.56 18.01
N ALA A 41 -13.58 20.93 18.41
CA ALA A 41 -14.50 20.01 19.09
C ALA A 41 -15.01 18.89 18.18
N LYS A 42 -15.21 19.18 16.88
CA LYS A 42 -15.61 18.17 15.88
C LYS A 42 -14.44 17.26 15.48
N GLN A 43 -13.23 17.83 15.34
CA GLN A 43 -12.00 17.07 15.05
C GLN A 43 -11.66 16.10 16.20
N GLY A 44 -11.79 16.54 17.45
CA GLY A 44 -11.52 15.72 18.64
C GLY A 44 -12.49 14.54 18.79
N MET A 45 -13.78 14.72 18.45
CA MET A 45 -14.75 13.62 18.43
C MET A 45 -14.52 12.62 17.30
N ALA A 46 -14.06 13.08 16.12
CA ALA A 46 -13.76 12.17 15.01
C ALA A 46 -12.51 11.32 15.28
N LEU A 47 -11.47 11.93 15.85
CA LEU A 47 -10.24 11.24 16.24
C LEU A 47 -10.47 10.26 17.39
N SER A 48 -11.25 10.63 18.41
CA SER A 48 -11.56 9.72 19.52
C SER A 48 -12.37 8.50 19.05
N ARG A 49 -13.35 8.69 18.15
CA ARG A 49 -14.09 7.58 17.56
C ARG A 49 -13.21 6.69 16.69
N LEU A 50 -12.29 7.27 15.91
CA LEU A 50 -11.33 6.50 15.12
C LEU A 50 -10.40 5.68 16.01
N LEU A 51 -9.88 6.26 17.10
CA LEU A 51 -9.04 5.57 18.07
C LEU A 51 -9.78 4.43 18.77
N LEU A 52 -11.05 4.64 19.14
CA LEU A 52 -11.89 3.59 19.73
C LEU A 52 -12.14 2.44 18.75
N LEU A 53 -12.43 2.75 17.48
CA LEU A 53 -12.58 1.74 16.44
C LEU A 53 -11.27 0.97 16.21
N CYS A 54 -10.13 1.67 16.15
CA CYS A 54 -8.82 1.04 16.06
C CYS A 54 -8.53 0.13 17.26
N SER A 55 -8.90 0.55 18.48
CA SER A 55 -8.72 -0.26 19.68
C SER A 55 -9.62 -1.50 19.69
N LEU A 56 -10.87 -1.39 19.24
CA LEU A 56 -11.78 -2.53 19.15
C LEU A 56 -11.29 -3.56 18.12
N VAL A 57 -10.88 -3.08 16.93
CA VAL A 57 -10.31 -3.94 15.89
C VAL A 57 -9.01 -4.58 16.36
N ALA A 58 -8.15 -3.84 17.07
CA ALA A 58 -6.93 -4.39 17.65
C ALA A 58 -7.23 -5.42 18.75
N SER A 59 -8.25 -5.26 19.58
CA SER A 59 -8.57 -6.27 20.59
C SER A 59 -9.08 -7.58 19.98
N GLU A 60 -9.84 -7.52 18.87
CA GLU A 60 -10.40 -8.70 18.20
C GLU A 60 -9.40 -9.41 17.27
N VAL A 61 -8.47 -8.66 16.65
CA VAL A 61 -7.52 -9.21 15.68
C VAL A 61 -6.35 -9.94 16.33
N TRP A 62 -5.98 -9.58 17.56
CA TRP A 62 -4.75 -10.10 18.19
C TRP A 62 -4.95 -11.44 18.88
N ASP A 63 -6.20 -11.83 19.17
CA ASP A 63 -6.52 -13.11 19.81
C ASP A 63 -6.61 -14.28 18.81
N ALA A 64 -6.56 -13.98 17.51
CA ALA A 64 -6.35 -14.98 16.46
C ALA A 64 -4.83 -15.17 16.25
N GLU A 65 -4.17 -15.86 17.19
CA GLU A 65 -2.77 -16.27 17.07
C GLU A 65 -2.63 -17.32 15.95
N THR A 66 -2.71 -16.87 14.69
CA THR A 66 -2.52 -17.76 13.54
C THR A 66 -1.06 -18.20 13.50
N LYS A 67 -0.82 -19.49 13.71
CA LYS A 67 0.54 -20.02 13.69
C LYS A 67 1.12 -19.82 12.28
N PRO A 68 2.38 -19.36 12.12
CA PRO A 68 2.99 -19.19 10.81
C PRO A 68 2.91 -20.45 9.93
N ILE A 69 2.92 -21.63 10.55
CA ILE A 69 2.78 -22.92 9.86
C ILE A 69 1.39 -23.09 9.19
N GLU A 70 0.31 -22.62 9.82
CA GLU A 70 -1.04 -22.69 9.25
C GLU A 70 -1.14 -21.82 8.00
N PHE A 71 -0.55 -20.62 8.06
CA PHE A 71 -0.42 -19.72 6.92
C PHE A 71 0.39 -20.37 5.79
N VAL A 72 1.56 -20.95 6.07
CA VAL A 72 2.45 -21.55 5.07
C VAL A 72 1.82 -22.80 4.42
N CYS A 73 1.12 -23.63 5.19
CA CYS A 73 0.44 -24.81 4.67
C CYS A 73 -0.78 -24.45 3.80
N ASN A 74 -1.36 -23.25 3.96
CA ASN A 74 -2.47 -22.79 3.14
C ASN A 74 -2.04 -22.42 1.71
N LYS A 75 -2.51 -23.17 0.71
CA LYS A 75 -2.21 -22.94 -0.72
C LYS A 75 -2.70 -21.59 -1.23
N GLY A 76 -3.87 -21.13 -0.76
CA GLY A 76 -4.44 -19.83 -1.12
C GLY A 76 -3.57 -18.69 -0.61
N ALA A 77 -3.21 -18.75 0.67
CA ALA A 77 -2.34 -17.76 1.33
C ALA A 77 -0.97 -17.65 0.65
N ARG A 78 -0.34 -18.79 0.34
CA ARG A 78 0.92 -18.82 -0.43
C ARG A 78 0.79 -18.18 -1.81
N ARG A 79 -0.31 -18.45 -2.53
CA ARG A 79 -0.56 -17.83 -3.84
C ARG A 79 -0.74 -16.32 -3.70
N THR A 80 -1.49 -15.86 -2.69
CA THR A 80 -1.73 -14.44 -2.43
C THR A 80 -0.44 -13.68 -2.13
N MET A 81 0.52 -14.27 -1.41
CA MET A 81 1.82 -13.61 -1.16
C MET A 81 2.78 -13.64 -2.34
N ASN A 82 2.58 -14.55 -3.30
CA ASN A 82 3.42 -14.59 -4.49
C ASN A 82 2.99 -13.51 -5.50
N ILE A 83 3.52 -12.30 -5.30
CA ILE A 83 3.21 -11.13 -6.12
C ILE A 83 4.16 -10.95 -7.32
N VAL A 84 5.09 -11.89 -7.56
CA VAL A 84 6.20 -11.69 -8.51
C VAL A 84 5.70 -11.42 -9.94
N ALA A 85 4.73 -12.21 -10.42
CA ALA A 85 4.19 -12.04 -11.76
C ALA A 85 3.45 -10.69 -11.92
N GLU A 86 2.65 -10.33 -10.92
CA GLU A 86 1.92 -9.07 -10.88
C GLU A 86 2.89 -7.88 -10.85
N MET A 87 3.91 -7.93 -10.00
CA MET A 87 4.95 -6.90 -9.90
C MET A 87 5.71 -6.70 -11.20
N ARG A 88 6.08 -7.78 -11.89
CA ARG A 88 6.74 -7.69 -13.20
C ARG A 88 5.84 -7.02 -14.23
N SER A 89 4.56 -7.37 -14.26
CA SER A 89 3.60 -6.73 -15.15
C SER A 89 3.44 -5.24 -14.83
N ALA A 90 3.27 -4.89 -13.55
CA ALA A 90 3.11 -3.50 -13.13
C ALA A 90 4.35 -2.65 -13.43
N LEU A 91 5.56 -3.22 -13.23
CA LEU A 91 6.81 -2.53 -13.54
C LEU A 91 6.94 -2.22 -15.03
N SER A 92 6.50 -3.13 -15.92
CA SER A 92 6.51 -2.91 -17.37
C SER A 92 5.60 -1.75 -17.81
N GLY A 93 4.57 -1.44 -17.02
CA GLY A 93 3.68 -0.30 -17.24
C GLY A 93 4.21 1.04 -16.72
N CYS A 94 5.32 1.06 -15.97
CA CYS A 94 5.94 2.32 -15.54
C CYS A 94 6.79 2.91 -16.69
N ASN A 95 6.52 4.14 -17.11
CA ASN A 95 7.26 4.87 -18.16
C ASN A 95 8.65 5.39 -17.72
N SER A 96 9.35 4.64 -16.87
CA SER A 96 10.62 5.05 -16.26
C SER A 96 11.78 4.20 -16.76
N SER A 97 12.96 4.81 -16.90
CA SER A 97 14.21 4.05 -17.04
C SER A 97 14.37 3.12 -15.84
N THR A 98 14.49 1.82 -16.09
CA THR A 98 14.56 0.75 -15.07
C THR A 98 15.99 0.50 -14.58
N THR A 99 16.96 1.31 -15.03
CA THR A 99 18.35 1.18 -14.63
C THR A 99 18.58 1.83 -13.26
N LEU A 100 19.12 1.04 -12.33
CA LEU A 100 19.53 1.53 -11.02
C LEU A 100 20.75 2.43 -11.14
N SER A 101 20.77 3.56 -10.45
CA SER A 101 21.92 4.47 -10.43
C SER A 101 23.10 3.93 -9.61
N THR A 102 22.82 3.05 -8.65
CA THR A 102 23.84 2.39 -7.82
C THR A 102 23.69 0.87 -7.91
N PRO A 103 24.79 0.10 -8.02
CA PRO A 103 24.72 -1.34 -7.88
C PRO A 103 24.13 -1.74 -6.53
N VAL A 104 23.30 -2.79 -6.54
CA VAL A 104 22.67 -3.32 -5.33
C VAL A 104 23.02 -4.78 -5.20
N GLN A 105 23.43 -5.17 -3.99
CA GLN A 105 23.70 -6.56 -3.70
C GLN A 105 22.38 -7.33 -3.56
N LEU A 106 22.26 -8.42 -4.32
CA LEU A 106 21.11 -9.31 -4.29
C LEU A 106 21.53 -10.67 -3.77
N PRO A 107 20.63 -11.41 -3.10
CA PRO A 107 20.90 -12.78 -2.71
C PRO A 107 21.09 -13.68 -3.94
N CYS A 108 21.97 -14.66 -3.82
CA CYS A 108 22.13 -15.70 -4.84
C CYS A 108 20.84 -16.52 -4.96
N THR A 109 20.28 -16.59 -6.15
CA THR A 109 19.08 -17.40 -6.44
C THR A 109 19.41 -18.82 -6.88
N GLY A 110 20.68 -19.09 -7.20
CA GLY A 110 21.17 -20.43 -7.55
C GLY A 110 21.19 -21.35 -6.34
N LEU A 111 20.62 -22.54 -6.51
CA LEU A 111 20.54 -23.55 -5.46
C LEU A 111 21.14 -24.87 -5.95
N HIS A 112 22.18 -25.37 -5.28
CA HIS A 112 22.69 -26.70 -5.53
C HIS A 112 21.83 -27.72 -4.78
N VAL A 113 20.91 -28.38 -5.50
CA VAL A 113 19.86 -29.24 -4.90
C VAL A 113 20.44 -30.30 -3.98
N ALA A 114 21.50 -31.01 -4.37
CA ALA A 114 22.08 -32.06 -3.53
C ALA A 114 22.69 -31.51 -2.22
N SER A 115 23.29 -30.31 -2.25
CA SER A 115 23.77 -29.67 -1.02
C SER A 115 22.63 -29.14 -0.17
N TRP A 116 21.59 -28.59 -0.80
CA TRP A 116 20.43 -28.07 -0.12
C TRP A 116 19.66 -29.17 0.61
N GLU A 117 19.40 -30.30 -0.04
CA GLU A 117 18.64 -31.40 0.58
C GLU A 117 19.29 -31.92 1.85
N ASN A 118 20.62 -31.95 1.89
CA ASN A 118 21.40 -32.40 3.05
C ASN A 118 21.40 -31.42 4.24
N LYS A 119 20.87 -30.19 4.09
CA LYS A 119 20.76 -29.23 5.18
C LYS A 119 19.58 -29.56 6.10
N SER A 120 19.78 -29.39 7.40
CA SER A 120 18.70 -29.43 8.39
C SER A 120 17.66 -28.33 8.11
N HIS A 121 16.44 -28.50 8.65
CA HIS A 121 15.40 -27.48 8.54
C HIS A 121 15.84 -26.12 9.12
N GLN A 122 16.66 -26.11 10.17
CA GLN A 122 17.15 -24.88 10.79
C GLN A 122 18.19 -24.18 9.91
N GLU A 123 19.09 -24.92 9.26
CA GLU A 123 20.04 -24.35 8.30
C GLU A 123 19.30 -23.76 7.08
N LYS A 124 18.34 -24.52 6.51
CA LYS A 124 17.51 -24.03 5.40
C LYS A 124 16.78 -22.75 5.76
N ARG A 125 16.17 -22.70 6.96
CA ARG A 125 15.50 -21.51 7.49
C ARG A 125 16.50 -20.34 7.67
N GLY A 126 17.67 -20.61 8.25
CA GLY A 126 18.72 -19.61 8.45
C GLY A 126 19.18 -18.97 7.14
N ASP A 127 19.44 -19.79 6.12
CA ASP A 127 19.84 -19.34 4.78
C ASP A 127 18.77 -18.48 4.12
N ILE A 128 17.50 -18.87 4.22
CA ILE A 128 16.37 -18.11 3.68
C ILE A 128 16.24 -16.77 4.41
N VAL A 129 16.29 -16.75 5.75
CA VAL A 129 16.20 -15.52 6.54
C VAL A 129 17.37 -14.57 6.21
N ALA A 130 18.58 -15.08 6.07
CA ALA A 130 19.74 -14.28 5.69
C ALA A 130 19.59 -13.68 4.29
N SER A 131 19.09 -14.47 3.32
CA SER A 131 18.82 -14.02 1.96
C SER A 131 17.73 -12.95 1.90
N LEU A 132 16.66 -13.11 2.68
CA LEU A 132 15.58 -12.13 2.79
C LEU A 132 16.09 -10.82 3.41
N ARG A 133 16.92 -10.89 4.46
CA ARG A 133 17.57 -9.70 5.05
C ARG A 133 18.39 -8.94 4.02
N LEU A 134 19.24 -9.63 3.28
CA LEU A 134 20.06 -9.01 2.23
C LEU A 134 19.19 -8.33 1.16
N LEU A 135 18.10 -8.98 0.75
CA LEU A 135 17.16 -8.41 -0.22
C LEU A 135 16.45 -7.16 0.33
N ILE A 136 16.01 -7.17 1.60
CA ILE A 136 15.38 -6.02 2.25
C ILE A 136 16.31 -4.82 2.24
N GLU A 137 17.57 -5.01 2.65
CA GLU A 137 18.57 -3.94 2.65
C GLU A 137 18.82 -3.41 1.23
N GLY A 138 18.90 -4.29 0.23
CA GLY A 138 19.02 -3.88 -1.17
C GLY A 138 17.84 -3.04 -1.64
N VAL A 139 16.60 -3.45 -1.33
CA VAL A 139 15.39 -2.68 -1.69
C VAL A 139 15.35 -1.33 -0.99
N LYS A 140 15.76 -1.25 0.29
CA LYS A 140 15.86 0.04 1.01
C LYS A 140 16.82 1.01 0.34
N VAL A 141 17.99 0.53 -0.10
CA VAL A 141 18.97 1.34 -0.85
C VAL A 141 18.35 1.90 -2.12
N VAL A 142 17.68 1.06 -2.93
CA VAL A 142 17.00 1.53 -4.14
C VAL A 142 15.93 2.57 -3.81
N ARG A 143 15.10 2.29 -2.79
CA ARG A 143 14.02 3.20 -2.38
C ARG A 143 14.54 4.56 -1.93
N ALA A 144 15.64 4.61 -1.19
CA ALA A 144 16.24 5.86 -0.75
C ALA A 144 16.67 6.76 -1.92
N SER A 145 17.05 6.17 -3.05
CA SER A 145 17.40 6.88 -4.28
C SER A 145 16.22 7.12 -5.25
N SER A 146 15.05 6.54 -4.96
CA SER A 146 13.90 6.54 -5.87
C SER A 146 13.09 7.82 -5.73
N GLN A 147 12.79 8.47 -6.86
CA GLN A 147 11.85 9.58 -6.89
C GLN A 147 10.41 9.08 -6.68
N PRO A 148 9.54 9.88 -6.03
CA PRO A 148 8.13 9.53 -5.89
C PRO A 148 7.48 9.21 -7.24
N GLY A 149 6.79 8.08 -7.35
CA GLY A 149 6.08 7.69 -8.57
C GLY A 149 5.67 6.22 -8.64
N CYS A 150 5.47 5.74 -9.86
CA CYS A 150 5.08 4.36 -10.16
C CYS A 150 6.07 3.35 -9.54
N VAL A 151 7.36 3.50 -9.84
CA VAL A 151 8.42 2.59 -9.35
C VAL A 151 8.57 2.64 -7.83
N SER A 152 8.52 3.83 -7.20
CA SER A 152 8.66 3.93 -5.74
C SER A 152 7.51 3.21 -5.01
N SER A 153 6.29 3.27 -5.56
CA SER A 153 5.12 2.57 -5.03
C SER A 153 5.27 1.04 -5.16
N LEU A 154 5.79 0.57 -6.30
CA LEU A 154 6.10 -0.86 -6.48
C LEU A 154 7.21 -1.33 -5.54
N LEU A 155 8.26 -0.53 -5.34
CA LEU A 155 9.34 -0.85 -4.41
C LEU A 155 8.85 -0.91 -2.95
N GLN A 156 7.95 0.00 -2.55
CA GLN A 156 7.31 -0.05 -1.23
C GLN A 156 6.54 -1.35 -1.04
N ARG A 157 5.73 -1.73 -2.03
CA ARG A 157 4.93 -2.94 -1.95
C ARG A 157 5.81 -4.20 -1.98
N LEU A 158 6.93 -4.18 -2.70
CA LEU A 158 7.93 -5.24 -2.68
C LEU A 158 8.56 -5.37 -1.29
N GLU A 159 9.02 -4.26 -0.68
CA GLU A 159 9.60 -4.26 0.66
C GLU A 159 8.62 -4.85 1.69
N ASN A 160 7.36 -4.40 1.69
CA ASN A 160 6.33 -4.91 2.58
C ASN A 160 6.12 -6.43 2.41
N ASN A 161 6.12 -6.91 1.17
CA ASN A 161 5.97 -8.33 0.88
C ASN A 161 7.16 -9.16 1.38
N ILE A 162 8.39 -8.68 1.19
CA ILE A 162 9.60 -9.37 1.67
C ILE A 162 9.64 -9.36 3.20
N ASN A 163 9.25 -8.26 3.85
CA ASN A 163 9.12 -8.18 5.31
C ASN A 163 8.13 -9.23 5.85
N ASN A 164 7.01 -9.46 5.15
CA ASN A 164 6.05 -10.51 5.53
C ASN A 164 6.69 -11.90 5.44
N TYR A 165 7.41 -12.21 4.37
CA TYR A 165 8.16 -13.46 4.26
C TYR A 165 9.19 -13.60 5.38
N GLN A 166 9.93 -12.53 5.68
CA GLN A 166 10.93 -12.53 6.74
C GLN A 166 10.30 -12.82 8.10
N LEU A 167 9.17 -12.18 8.42
CA LEU A 167 8.45 -12.42 9.67
C LEU A 167 8.00 -13.89 9.76
N ILE A 168 7.39 -14.41 8.69
CA ILE A 168 6.96 -15.82 8.64
C ILE A 168 8.14 -16.74 8.90
N PHE A 169 9.24 -16.62 8.16
CA PHE A 169 10.40 -17.50 8.34
C PHE A 169 11.11 -17.27 9.68
N THR A 170 11.05 -16.08 10.26
CA THR A 170 11.61 -15.80 11.59
C THR A 170 10.80 -16.48 12.69
N HIS A 171 9.50 -16.68 12.52
CA HIS A 171 8.64 -17.32 13.53
C HIS A 171 8.17 -18.72 13.16
N LEU A 172 8.54 -19.22 11.97
CA LEU A 172 8.22 -20.58 11.54
C LEU A 172 9.01 -21.59 12.39
N GLN A 173 8.29 -22.33 13.21
CA GLN A 173 8.83 -23.46 13.97
C GLN A 173 8.72 -24.73 13.11
N LEU A 174 9.86 -25.25 12.71
CA LEU A 174 9.98 -26.53 12.00
C LEU A 174 10.52 -27.55 13.00
N SER A 175 9.65 -28.47 13.42
CA SER A 175 9.97 -29.65 14.22
C SER A 175 10.59 -30.76 13.38
#